data_AF-A0A9P6GNZ4-F1
#
_entry.id   AF-A0A9P6GNZ4-F1
#
_cell.length_a   1.000
_cell.length_b   1.000
_cell.length_c   1.000
_cell.angle_alpha   90.00
_cell.angle_beta   90.00
_cell.angle_gamma   90.00
#
_symmetry.space_group_name_H-M   'P 1'
#
loop_
_entity.id
_entity.type
_entity.pdbx_description
1 polymer ?
#
loop_
_entity_poly.entity_id
_entity_poly.type
_entity_poly.pdbx_seq_one_letter_code
_entity_poly.pdbx_strand_id
1 'polypeptide(L)'
;MTPTIRFQRATAPAQALDHSYQNASIWNYAIDPSKLTVHRSNESGLANPIFAPGIAPLWMSANACEIEWGLYKGVPDAPPTGEARKCVGEVVDVRLEPLGGAKVHLVDLPVLKLGEGGTGDGGKANGG
;
A
#
# COMPACT_ATOMS: atom_id res chain seq x y z
N MET A 1 -1.51 30.69 -4.85
CA MET A 1 -0.80 30.86 -6.13
C MET A 1 0.24 29.75 -6.21
N THR A 2 -0.10 28.59 -6.78
CA THR A 2 0.79 27.43 -6.82
C THR A 2 1.59 27.50 -8.13
N PRO A 3 2.92 27.57 -8.11
CA PRO A 3 3.69 27.61 -9.35
C PRO A 3 3.57 26.24 -10.02
N THR A 4 2.82 26.17 -11.11
CA THR A 4 2.89 25.04 -12.03
C THR A 4 4.22 25.14 -12.76
N ILE A 5 5.24 24.40 -12.32
CA ILE A 5 6.41 24.15 -13.15
C ILE A 5 5.92 23.27 -14.30
N ARG A 6 5.58 23.89 -15.43
CA ARG A 6 5.32 23.18 -16.67
C ARG A 6 6.66 22.89 -17.32
N PHE A 7 7.01 21.61 -17.43
CA PHE A 7 8.06 21.18 -18.36
C PHE A 7 7.68 21.72 -19.75
N GLN A 8 8.50 22.62 -20.31
CA GLN A 8 8.22 23.18 -21.62
C GLN A 8 8.47 22.10 -22.67
N ARG A 9 7.41 21.35 -23.01
CA ARG A 9 7.40 20.33 -24.09
C ARG A 9 7.99 20.83 -25.42
N ALA A 10 8.05 22.14 -25.64
CA ALA A 10 8.57 22.73 -26.87
C ALA A 10 10.09 22.56 -27.07
N THR A 11 10.86 22.31 -26.02
CA THR A 11 12.34 22.17 -26.09
C THR A 11 12.86 20.82 -25.61
N ALA A 12 11.99 19.96 -25.10
CA ALA A 12 12.39 18.65 -24.63
C ALA A 12 12.46 17.63 -25.79
N PRO A 13 13.45 16.72 -25.80
CA PRO A 13 13.50 15.65 -26.79
C PRO A 13 12.25 14.78 -26.70
N ALA A 14 11.81 14.17 -27.81
CA ALA A 14 10.59 13.35 -27.85
C ALA A 14 10.54 12.20 -26.84
N GLN A 15 11.71 11.76 -26.36
CA GLN A 15 11.86 10.71 -25.34
C GLN A 15 11.60 11.21 -23.91
N ALA A 16 11.55 12.52 -23.67
CA ALA A 16 11.29 13.11 -22.37
C ALA A 16 9.77 13.20 -22.14
N LEU A 17 9.19 12.08 -21.71
CA LEU A 17 7.77 11.95 -21.40
C LEU A 17 7.56 11.98 -19.88
N ASP A 18 6.59 12.80 -19.46
CA ASP A 18 6.07 12.74 -18.09
C ASP A 18 5.11 11.56 -17.98
N HIS A 19 5.45 10.59 -17.14
CA HIS A 19 4.57 9.48 -16.79
C HIS A 19 3.93 9.74 -15.43
N SER A 20 2.64 9.47 -15.30
CA SER A 20 1.92 9.53 -14.03
C SER A 20 1.35 8.15 -13.70
N TYR A 21 1.42 7.80 -12.41
CA TYR A 21 0.79 6.60 -11.88
C TYR A 21 -0.56 6.98 -11.29
N GLN A 22 -1.58 6.20 -11.62
CA GLN A 22 -2.90 6.31 -11.03
C GLN A 22 -3.24 4.97 -10.39
N ASN A 23 -3.93 5.04 -9.25
CA ASN A 23 -4.32 3.84 -8.53
C ASN A 23 -5.41 3.11 -9.31
N ALA A 24 -5.14 1.86 -9.70
CA ALA A 24 -6.13 1.00 -10.36
C ALA A 24 -7.05 0.29 -9.34
N SER A 25 -6.64 0.25 -8.07
CA SER A 25 -7.34 -0.40 -6.96
C SER A 25 -7.07 0.34 -5.65
N ILE A 26 -7.76 -0.09 -4.59
CA ILE A 26 -7.49 0.33 -3.20
C ILE A 26 -6.00 0.09 -2.90
N TRP A 27 -5.39 1.06 -2.22
CA TRP A 27 -3.95 1.06 -1.86
C TRP A 27 -3.73 1.38 -0.37
N ASN A 28 -4.67 2.10 0.22
CA ASN A 28 -4.73 2.65 1.57
C ASN A 28 -5.06 1.57 2.61
N TYR A 29 -4.18 0.59 2.73
CA TYR A 29 -4.33 -0.50 3.70
C TYR A 29 -3.57 -0.24 5.00
N ALA A 30 -4.17 -0.65 6.11
CA ALA A 30 -3.47 -0.91 7.35
C ALA A 30 -3.34 -2.41 7.58
N ILE A 31 -2.18 -2.86 8.03
CA ILE A 31 -1.87 -4.28 8.22
C ILE A 31 -1.90 -4.67 9.69
N ASP A 32 -2.25 -5.93 9.96
CA ASP A 32 -2.05 -6.58 11.26
C ASP A 32 -0.78 -7.44 11.25
N PRO A 33 0.34 -6.97 11.83
CA PRO A 33 1.59 -7.72 11.85
C PRO A 33 1.53 -8.97 12.72
N SER A 34 0.53 -9.11 13.61
CA SER A 34 0.39 -10.31 14.44
C SER A 34 -0.07 -11.54 13.65
N LYS A 35 -0.63 -11.32 12.45
CA LYS A 35 -1.06 -12.37 11.52
C LYS A 35 -0.10 -12.52 10.34
N LEU A 36 1.09 -11.91 10.41
CA LEU A 36 2.06 -11.93 9.33
C LEU A 36 2.70 -13.32 9.19
N THR A 37 2.70 -13.84 7.96
CA THR A 37 3.32 -15.13 7.62
C THR A 37 4.33 -14.92 6.50
N VAL A 38 5.54 -15.45 6.68
CA VAL A 38 6.60 -15.40 5.67
C VAL A 38 6.52 -16.65 4.79
N HIS A 39 6.58 -16.45 3.48
CA HIS A 39 6.54 -17.51 2.48
C HIS A 39 7.77 -17.49 1.61
N ARG A 40 8.22 -18.67 1.18
CA ARG A 40 9.35 -18.82 0.27
C ARG A 40 9.01 -19.85 -0.81
N SER A 41 9.30 -19.52 -2.05
CA SER A 41 9.26 -20.46 -3.16
C SER A 41 10.45 -21.43 -3.09
N ASN A 42 10.16 -22.70 -3.33
CA ASN A 42 11.19 -23.75 -3.43
C ASN A 42 11.68 -23.97 -4.87
N GLU A 43 11.24 -23.13 -5.82
CA GLU A 43 11.63 -23.22 -7.23
C GLU A 43 13.14 -23.01 -7.41
N SER A 44 13.75 -23.86 -8.22
CA SER A 44 15.16 -23.75 -8.57
C SER A 44 15.35 -22.75 -9.71
N GLY A 45 15.60 -21.48 -9.38
CA GLY A 45 15.93 -20.43 -10.34
C GLY A 45 15.24 -19.09 -10.03
N LEU A 46 15.85 -17.98 -10.46
CA LEU A 46 15.25 -16.65 -10.34
C LEU A 46 14.49 -16.35 -11.63
N ALA A 47 13.19 -16.06 -11.51
CA ALA A 47 12.39 -15.59 -12.64
C ALA A 47 13.00 -14.29 -13.22
N ASN A 48 12.92 -14.13 -14.55
CA ASN A 48 13.39 -12.93 -15.22
C ASN A 48 12.22 -12.21 -15.93
N PRO A 49 11.89 -10.97 -15.55
CA PRO A 49 12.47 -10.17 -14.47
C PRO A 49 11.90 -10.55 -13.09
N ILE A 50 12.75 -10.56 -12.06
CA ILE A 50 12.35 -10.92 -10.69
C ILE A 50 11.36 -9.93 -10.04
N PHE A 51 11.31 -8.70 -10.55
CA PHE A 51 10.44 -7.61 -10.09
C PHE A 51 9.07 -7.58 -10.79
N ALA A 52 8.72 -8.64 -11.51
CA ALA A 52 7.34 -8.79 -11.97
C ALA A 52 6.42 -9.15 -10.77
N PRO A 53 5.15 -8.71 -10.76
CA PRO A 53 4.26 -8.97 -9.63
C PRO A 53 4.04 -10.47 -9.40
N GLY A 54 4.20 -10.94 -8.16
CA GLY A 54 3.87 -12.32 -7.77
C GLY A 54 4.94 -13.38 -8.04
N ILE A 55 6.02 -13.05 -8.76
CA ILE A 55 7.12 -14.01 -9.06
C ILE A 55 8.30 -13.92 -8.09
N ALA A 56 8.32 -12.95 -7.17
CA ALA A 56 9.38 -12.87 -6.17
C ALA A 56 9.38 -14.16 -5.31
N PRO A 57 10.55 -14.78 -5.08
CA PRO A 57 10.64 -16.06 -4.38
C PRO A 57 10.45 -15.94 -2.87
N LEU A 58 10.34 -14.71 -2.34
CA LEU A 58 10.11 -14.41 -0.94
C LEU A 58 9.01 -13.37 -0.86
N TRP A 59 7.93 -13.68 -0.14
CA TRP A 59 6.83 -12.74 0.11
C TRP A 59 6.27 -12.95 1.51
N MET A 60 5.45 -12.02 1.98
CA MET A 60 4.71 -12.16 3.22
C MET A 60 3.21 -12.08 2.93
N SER A 61 2.39 -12.78 3.70
CA SER A 61 0.95 -12.53 3.76
C SER A 61 0.59 -11.92 5.10
N ALA A 62 -0.41 -11.04 5.12
CA ALA A 62 -0.96 -10.47 6.34
C ALA A 62 -2.43 -10.15 6.14
N ASN A 63 -3.20 -10.10 7.23
CA ASN A 63 -4.52 -9.52 7.20
C ASN A 63 -4.39 -8.00 7.16
N ALA A 64 -5.19 -7.36 6.31
CA ALA A 64 -5.26 -5.92 6.20
C ALA A 64 -6.71 -5.46 6.05
N CYS A 65 -6.96 -4.19 6.31
CA CYS A 65 -8.23 -3.55 5.97
C CYS A 65 -7.97 -2.18 5.36
N GLU A 66 -8.90 -1.72 4.53
CA GLU A 66 -8.86 -0.35 4.02
C GLU A 66 -9.07 0.64 5.17
N ILE A 67 -8.30 1.72 5.17
CA ILE A 67 -8.41 2.83 6.11
C ILE A 67 -8.56 4.16 5.37
N GLU A 68 -9.08 5.18 6.05
CA GLU A 68 -9.04 6.56 5.54
C GLU A 68 -7.60 7.08 5.53
N TRP A 69 -6.95 6.99 4.37
CA TRP A 69 -5.60 7.48 4.14
C TRP A 69 -5.51 8.12 2.76
N GLY A 70 -5.43 9.46 2.76
CA GLY A 70 -5.47 10.26 1.54
C GLY A 70 -4.13 10.40 0.84
N LEU A 71 -4.16 11.12 -0.28
CA LEU A 71 -2.97 11.59 -0.97
C LEU A 71 -2.77 13.08 -0.69
N TYR A 72 -1.53 13.48 -0.38
CA TYR A 72 -1.12 14.88 -0.34
C TYR A 72 -0.19 15.17 -1.52
N LYS A 73 -0.60 16.08 -2.41
CA LYS A 73 0.15 16.43 -3.64
C LYS A 73 0.50 15.22 -4.54
N GLY A 74 -0.39 14.22 -4.59
CA GLY A 74 -0.24 13.05 -5.46
C GLY A 74 0.65 11.93 -4.91
N VAL A 75 1.12 12.04 -3.66
CA VAL A 75 1.78 10.96 -2.91
C VAL A 75 0.96 10.60 -1.68
N PRO A 76 1.11 9.39 -1.10
CA PRO A 76 0.53 9.05 0.19
C PRO A 76 0.80 10.15 1.22
N ASP A 77 -0.26 10.61 1.90
CA ASP A 77 -0.10 11.58 2.99
C ASP A 77 0.58 10.92 4.20
N ALA A 78 0.83 11.68 5.26
CA ALA A 78 1.31 11.13 6.52
C ALA A 78 0.42 9.95 6.97
N PRO A 79 1.01 8.79 7.34
CA PRO A 79 0.26 7.66 7.84
C PRO A 79 -0.65 8.07 9.01
N PRO A 80 -1.95 7.73 8.99
CA PRO A 80 -2.85 8.07 10.08
C PRO A 80 -2.39 7.44 11.40
N THR A 81 -2.70 8.11 12.50
CA THR A 81 -2.27 7.70 13.86
C THR A 81 -3.46 7.66 14.82
N GLY A 82 -3.31 6.93 15.93
CA GLY A 82 -4.35 6.83 16.96
C GLY A 82 -5.69 6.32 16.41
N GLU A 83 -6.77 7.01 16.77
CA GLU A 83 -8.16 6.65 16.42
C GLU A 83 -8.44 6.74 14.92
N ALA A 84 -7.61 7.47 14.15
CA ALA A 84 -7.76 7.56 12.70
C ALA A 84 -7.37 6.25 11.99
N ARG A 85 -6.69 5.31 12.66
CA ARG A 85 -6.37 3.97 12.13
C ARG A 85 -7.54 3.01 12.26
N LYS A 86 -8.67 3.36 11.66
CA LYS A 86 -9.89 2.55 11.71
C LYS A 86 -10.19 1.94 10.36
N CYS A 87 -10.53 0.65 10.35
CA CYS A 87 -11.01 -0.03 9.16
C CYS A 87 -12.31 0.60 8.68
N VAL A 88 -12.35 0.96 7.40
CA VAL A 88 -13.58 1.36 6.69
C VAL A 88 -14.09 0.28 5.74
N GLY A 89 -13.23 -0.69 5.39
CA GLY A 89 -13.55 -1.83 4.54
C GLY A 89 -13.47 -3.19 5.25
N GLU A 90 -13.68 -4.24 4.47
CA GLU A 90 -13.53 -5.62 4.92
C GLU A 90 -12.05 -5.99 5.17
N VAL A 91 -11.85 -7.01 6.00
CA VAL A 91 -10.53 -7.59 6.21
C VAL A 91 -10.20 -8.50 5.04
N VAL A 92 -9.06 -8.27 4.40
CA VAL A 92 -8.54 -9.02 3.26
C VAL A 92 -7.15 -9.58 3.57
N ASP A 93 -6.80 -10.70 2.93
CA ASP A 93 -5.42 -11.21 2.94
C ASP A 93 -4.63 -10.48 1.85
N VAL A 94 -3.56 -9.80 2.25
CA VAL A 94 -2.68 -9.05 1.35
C VAL A 94 -1.34 -9.74 1.20
N ARG A 95 -0.80 -9.72 -0.02
CA ARG A 95 0.56 -10.14 -0.33
C ARG A 95 1.50 -8.93 -0.26
N LEU A 96 2.46 -8.98 0.64
CA LEU A 96 3.50 -7.97 0.82
C LEU A 96 4.80 -8.48 0.20
N GLU A 97 5.28 -7.77 -0.81
CA GLU A 97 6.57 -8.03 -1.44
C GLU A 97 7.66 -7.20 -0.76
N PRO A 98 8.86 -7.76 -0.49
CA PRO A 98 9.99 -6.99 0.01
C PRO A 98 10.34 -5.82 -0.91
N LEU A 99 10.92 -4.75 -0.35
CA LEU A 99 11.21 -3.49 -1.04
C LEU A 99 11.91 -3.67 -2.41
N GLY A 100 12.86 -4.59 -2.51
CA GLY A 100 13.61 -4.86 -3.75
C GLY A 100 12.87 -5.69 -4.81
N GLY A 101 11.74 -6.31 -4.46
CA GLY A 101 10.92 -7.12 -5.37
C GLY A 101 9.75 -6.37 -5.99
N ALA A 102 9.36 -5.21 -5.44
CA ALA A 102 8.23 -4.43 -5.89
C ALA A 102 8.65 -3.25 -6.78
N LYS A 103 7.92 -2.99 -7.87
CA LYS A 103 8.15 -1.82 -8.75
C LYS A 103 7.77 -0.50 -8.08
N VAL A 104 6.70 -0.50 -7.29
CA VAL A 104 6.22 0.62 -6.48
C VAL A 104 6.07 0.10 -5.06
N HIS A 105 6.55 0.86 -4.09
CA HIS A 105 6.62 0.42 -2.70
C HIS A 105 6.21 1.52 -1.73
N LEU A 106 5.58 1.09 -0.63
CA LEU A 106 5.35 1.90 0.56
C LEU A 106 6.41 1.49 1.59
N VAL A 107 7.13 2.47 2.14
CA VAL A 107 8.17 2.23 3.15
C VAL A 107 7.58 2.20 4.56
N ASP A 108 6.48 2.93 4.76
CA ASP A 108 5.74 2.98 6.01
C ASP A 108 4.31 2.50 5.78
N LEU A 109 3.88 1.54 6.59
CA LEU A 109 2.55 0.95 6.52
C LEU A 109 1.86 1.16 7.87
N PRO A 110 0.66 1.77 7.90
CA PRO A 110 -0.14 1.84 9.10
C PRO A 110 -0.40 0.44 9.69
N VAL A 111 -0.29 0.34 11.01
CA VAL A 111 -0.50 -0.91 11.75
C VAL A 111 -1.72 -0.78 12.65
N LEU A 112 -2.52 -1.84 12.68
CA LEU A 112 -3.64 -2.02 13.61
C LEU A 112 -3.69 -3.46 14.12
N LYS A 113 -4.49 -3.70 15.16
CA LYS A 113 -4.79 -5.05 15.65
C LYS A 113 -6.20 -5.41 15.23
N LEU A 114 -6.35 -6.46 14.44
CA LEU A 114 -7.66 -7.00 14.08
C LEU A 114 -8.10 -7.97 15.18
N GLY A 115 -9.32 -7.79 15.69
CA GLY A 115 -9.92 -8.76 16.61
C GLY A 115 -10.10 -10.12 15.93
N GLU A 116 -10.13 -11.21 16.72
CA GLU A 116 -10.48 -12.53 16.23
C GLU A 116 -11.96 -12.56 15.83
N GLY A 117 -12.25 -12.18 14.59
CA GLY A 117 -13.60 -12.05 14.06
C GLY A 117 -13.75 -10.72 13.35
N GLY A 118 -13.52 -10.73 12.03
CA GLY A 118 -13.65 -9.56 11.17
C GLY A 118 -15.05 -8.97 11.22
N THR A 119 -15.24 -7.94 12.02
CA THR A 119 -16.22 -6.87 11.85
C THR A 119 -15.69 -5.71 12.66
N GLY A 120 -15.30 -4.63 11.99
CA GLY A 120 -14.87 -3.41 12.66
C GLY A 120 -16.00 -2.91 13.55
N ASP A 121 -15.86 -3.09 14.87
CA ASP A 121 -16.84 -2.57 15.82
C ASP A 121 -16.70 -1.05 15.83
N GLY A 122 -17.62 -0.40 15.12
CA GLY A 122 -17.79 1.03 15.17
C GLY A 122 -18.19 1.41 16.59
N GLY A 123 -17.21 1.86 17.37
CA GLY A 123 -17.41 2.36 18.72
C GLY A 123 -18.63 3.29 18.80
N LYS A 124 -19.75 2.75 19.30
CA LYS A 124 -20.84 3.54 19.84
C LYS A 124 -20.34 4.18 21.12
N ALA A 125 -20.04 5.47 21.06
CA ALA A 125 -19.97 6.30 22.25
C ALA A 125 -21.38 6.34 22.88
N ASN A 126 -21.54 5.70 24.04
CA ASN A 126 -22.68 5.84 24.92
C ASN A 126 -22.25 6.65 26.16
N GLY A 127 -23.07 7.62 26.55
CA GLY A 127 -23.12 8.22 27.89
C GLY A 127 -22.48 9.61 28.02
N GLY A 128 -23.18 10.65 28.51
CA GLY A 128 -24.53 10.72 29.08
C GLY A 128 -24.96 12.16 29.34
#